data_AF-A0A957U3V9-F1
#
_entry.id   AF-A0A957U3V9-F1
#
_cell.length_a   1.000
_cell.length_b   1.000
_cell.length_c   1.000
_cell.angle_alpha   90.00
_cell.angle_beta   90.00
_cell.angle_gamma   90.00
#
_symmetry.space_group_name_H-M   'P 1'
#
loop_
_entity.id
_entity.type
_entity.pdbx_description
1 polymer ?
#
loop_
_entity_poly.entity_id
_entity_poly.type
_entity_poly.pdbx_seq_one_letter_code
_entity_poly.pdbx_strand_id
1 'polypeptide(L)' 'MKRLSTNEIRQLFLEFFHEHGHEMVASSSLVPDNDPTLLLI' A
#
# COMPACT_ATOMS: atom_id res chain seq x y z
N MET A 1 16.09 -17.56 12.09
CA MET A 1 14.91 -16.84 11.58
C MET A 1 15.12 -16.53 10.11
N LYS A 2 14.10 -16.73 9.26
CA LYS A 2 14.15 -16.31 7.85
C LYS A 2 14.14 -14.78 7.81
N ARG A 3 15.07 -14.17 7.06
CA ARG A 3 15.00 -12.73 6.76
C ARG A 3 13.98 -12.51 5.65
N LEU A 4 13.06 -11.58 5.85
CA LEU A 4 12.10 -11.15 4.85
C LEU A 4 12.62 -9.88 4.17
N SER A 5 12.40 -9.80 2.86
CA SER A 5 12.54 -8.56 2.10
C SER A 5 11.38 -7.61 2.42
N THR A 6 11.57 -6.32 2.15
CA THR A 6 10.52 -5.31 2.29
C THR A 6 9.27 -5.66 1.47
N ASN A 7 9.46 -6.23 0.28
CA ASN A 7 8.36 -6.65 -0.58
C ASN A 7 7.56 -7.82 0.02
N GLU A 8 8.24 -8.80 0.63
CA GLU A 8 7.57 -9.90 1.33
C GLU A 8 6.78 -9.39 2.53
N ILE A 9 7.32 -8.45 3.31
CA ILE A 9 6.60 -7.86 4.46
C ILE A 9 5.35 -7.10 3.99
N ARG A 10 5.46 -6.30 2.92
CA ARG A 10 4.33 -5.59 2.33
C ARG A 10 3.23 -6.57 1.88
N GLN A 11 3.62 -7.65 1.23
CA GLN A 11 2.69 -8.67 0.74
C GLN A 11 1.92 -9.31 1.90
N LEU A 12 2.63 -9.74 2.96
CA LEU A 12 2.01 -10.34 4.14
C LEU A 12 1.02 -9.40 4.84
N PHE A 13 1.32 -8.10 4.90
CA PHE A 13 0.41 -7.11 5.47
C PHE A 13 -0.88 -6.97 4.65
N LEU A 14 -0.75 -6.86 3.32
CA LEU A 14 -1.91 -6.73 2.44
C LEU A 14 -2.79 -7.99 2.47
N GLU A 15 -2.17 -9.18 2.43
CA GLU A 15 -2.87 -10.47 2.52
C GLU A 15 -3.64 -10.62 3.83
N PHE A 16 -3.02 -10.27 4.96
CA PHE A 16 -3.70 -10.32 6.26
C PHE A 16 -5.00 -9.52 6.24
N PHE A 17 -4.98 -8.25 5.81
CA PHE A 17 -6.20 -7.44 5.79
C PHE A 17 -7.20 -7.91 4.73
N HIS A 18 -6.72 -8.41 3.60
CA HIS A 18 -7.56 -8.98 2.56
C HIS A 18 -8.38 -10.18 3.06
N GLU A 19 -7.75 -11.10 3.78
CA GLU A 19 -8.42 -12.23 4.42
C GLU A 19 -9.47 -11.80 5.46
N HIS A 20 -9.31 -10.61 6.03
CA HIS A 20 -10.26 -9.99 6.97
C HIS A 20 -11.30 -9.09 6.26
N GLY A 21 -11.46 -9.22 4.95
CA GLY A 21 -12.51 -8.54 4.18
C GLY A 21 -12.15 -7.12 3.71
N HIS A 22 -10.88 -6.71 3.78
CA HIS A 22 -10.45 -5.44 3.21
C HIS A 22 -10.13 -5.59 1.72
N GLU A 23 -10.45 -4.57 0.93
CA GLU A 23 -10.09 -4.53 -0.48
C GLU A 23 -8.62 -4.14 -0.65
N MET A 24 -7.89 -4.88 -1.50
CA MET A 24 -6.55 -4.48 -1.91
C MET A 24 -6.65 -3.44 -3.02
N VAL A 25 -6.35 -2.19 -2.70
CA VAL A 25 -6.35 -1.08 -3.65
C VAL A 25 -4.91 -0.72 -4.02
N ALA A 26 -4.66 -0.44 -5.31
CA ALA A 26 -3.35 0.00 -5.77
C ALA A 26 -2.99 1.38 -5.19
N SER A 27 -1.69 1.63 -5.02
CA SER A 27 -1.20 2.94 -4.62
C SER A 27 -1.57 4.00 -5.64
N SER A 28 -1.98 5.17 -5.15
CA SER A 28 -2.21 6.37 -5.96
C SER A 28 -0.92 6.92 -6.54
N SER A 29 -1.04 7.82 -7.52
CA SER A 29 0.07 8.64 -8.00
C SER A 29 0.72 9.42 -6.86
N LEU A 30 2.04 9.59 -6.93
CA LEU A 30 2.80 10.47 -6.03
C LEU A 30 2.37 11.94 -6.18
N VAL A 31 1.98 12.34 -7.39
CA VAL A 31 1.46 13.68 -7.68
C VAL A 31 -0.07 13.64 -7.63
N PRO A 32 -0.74 14.46 -6.80
CA PRO A 32 -2.20 14.49 -6.72
C PRO A 32 -2.84 14.95 -8.04
N ASP A 33 -3.88 14.25 -8.49
CA ASP A 33 -4.51 14.57 -9.78
C ASP A 33 -5.41 15.81 -9.75
N ASN A 34 -5.97 16.20 -8.60
CA ASN A 34 -6.99 17.26 -8.51
C ASN A 34 -6.98 18.06 -7.19
N ASP A 35 -5.89 18.03 -6.42
CA ASP A 35 -5.76 18.83 -5.20
C ASP A 35 -4.65 19.88 -5.35
N PRO A 36 -4.99 21.14 -5.69
CA PRO A 36 -3.99 22.19 -5.87
C PRO A 36 -3.37 22.66 -4.54
N THR A 37 -3.88 22.20 -3.40
CA THR A 37 -3.36 22.54 -2.08
C THR A 37 -2.32 21.54 -1.58
N LEU A 38 -2.22 20.37 -2.22
CA LEU A 38 -1.33 19.29 -1.83
C LEU A 38 -0.16 19.14 -2.82
N LEU A 39 1.07 19.08 -2.31
CA LEU A 39 2.26 18.97 -3.15
C LEU A 39 2.52 17.52 -3.63
N LEU A 40 2.52 16.53 -2.71
CA LEU A 40 2.80 15.11 -2.98
C LEU A 40 2.05 14.20 -1.97
N ILE A 41 1.84 12.92 -2.31
CA ILE A 41 1.20 11.88 -1.46
C ILE A 41 2.23 10.87 -0.94
#